data_AF-A0A7L1WQ12-F1
#
_entry.id   AF-A0A7L1WQ12-F1
#
_cell.length_a   1.000
_cell.length_b   1.000
_cell.length_c   1.000
_cell.angle_alpha   90.00
_cell.angle_beta   90.00
_cell.angle_gamma   90.00
#
_symmetry.space_group_name_H-M   'P 1'
#
loop_
_entity.id
_entity.type
_entity.pdbx_description
1 polymer ?
#
loop_
_entity_poly.entity_id
_entity_poly.type
_entity_poly.pdbx_seq_one_letter_code
_entity_poly.pdbx_strand_id
1 'polypeptide(L)'
;MAGVSSCLKYSMFIFNFFFWVCGCIILGFSIWIRVSGAQQGIDSSMLAGVNLLIAVGAIIMILGFLGCCGAVKENRCMLMLFFIALLLILILQITGGVLGAVYKSQVETALNLTLSASVDALQSTTGEYKEYQEEFQKLQRMNQCCGLLNGAKDWGENFNKLSPNMCECELENPSSDICIKYNNRYIYKKPCGEVIMKEIKDNLVIIMGIAFGLAVVEILGLVFSMCLYCQIGRK
;
A
#
# COMPACT_ATOMS: atom_id res chain seq x y z
N MET A 1 -40.43 14.57 -20.87
CA MET A 1 -39.55 13.46 -20.48
C MET A 1 -38.15 14.04 -20.28
N ALA A 2 -37.67 14.15 -19.04
CA ALA A 2 -36.33 14.66 -18.81
C ALA A 2 -35.33 13.57 -19.26
N GLY A 3 -34.55 13.85 -20.30
CA GLY A 3 -33.49 12.95 -20.74
C GLY A 3 -32.45 12.75 -19.64
N VAL A 4 -31.73 11.61 -19.69
CA VAL A 4 -30.56 11.38 -18.82
C VAL A 4 -29.57 12.51 -19.06
N SER A 5 -29.12 13.19 -18.01
CA SER A 5 -28.21 14.33 -18.14
C SER A 5 -26.86 13.84 -18.68
N SER A 6 -26.55 14.17 -19.92
CA SER A 6 -25.34 13.71 -20.62
C SER A 6 -24.06 14.04 -19.85
N CYS A 7 -24.02 15.19 -19.17
CA CYS A 7 -22.89 15.59 -18.32
C CYS A 7 -22.57 14.56 -17.22
N LEU A 8 -23.58 14.08 -16.47
CA LEU A 8 -23.37 13.08 -15.41
C LEU A 8 -22.88 11.75 -15.99
N LYS A 9 -23.44 11.32 -17.14
CA LYS A 9 -23.05 10.07 -17.81
C LYS A 9 -21.57 10.10 -18.22
N TYR A 10 -21.14 11.17 -18.90
CA TYR A 10 -19.75 11.29 -19.35
C TYR A 10 -18.77 11.51 -18.19
N SER A 11 -19.14 12.33 -17.19
CA SER A 11 -18.31 12.53 -16.00
C SER A 11 -18.07 11.22 -15.24
N MET A 12 -19.14 10.45 -14.99
CA MET A 12 -19.04 9.16 -14.32
C MET A 12 -18.21 8.15 -15.14
N PHE A 13 -18.38 8.13 -16.47
CA PHE A 13 -17.59 7.26 -17.33
C PHE A 13 -16.09 7.61 -17.28
N ILE A 14 -15.73 8.88 -17.51
CA ILE A 14 -14.32 9.32 -17.55
C ILE A 14 -13.62 9.01 -16.21
N PHE A 15 -14.28 9.34 -15.10
CA PHE A 15 -13.72 9.11 -13.77
C PHE A 15 -13.50 7.62 -13.51
N ASN A 16 -14.53 6.79 -13.70
CA ASN A 16 -14.41 5.34 -13.48
C ASN A 16 -13.44 4.67 -14.47
N PHE A 17 -13.28 5.22 -15.68
CA PHE A 17 -12.34 4.70 -16.66
C PHE A 17 -10.90 4.92 -16.21
N PHE A 18 -10.62 6.09 -15.63
CA PHE A 18 -9.33 6.36 -14.99
C PHE A 18 -9.04 5.37 -13.86
N PHE A 19 -9.98 5.13 -12.94
CA PHE A 19 -9.80 4.12 -11.89
C PHE A 19 -9.61 2.72 -12.45
N TRP A 20 -10.34 2.35 -13.51
CA TRP A 20 -10.17 1.06 -14.17
C TRP A 20 -8.74 0.89 -14.70
N VAL A 21 -8.18 1.90 -15.40
CA VAL A 21 -6.79 1.87 -15.88
C VAL A 21 -5.81 1.79 -14.72
N CYS A 22 -5.98 2.59 -13.67
CA CYS A 22 -5.14 2.50 -12.47
C CYS A 22 -5.20 1.11 -11.82
N GLY A 23 -6.40 0.51 -11.72
CA GLY A 23 -6.60 -0.84 -11.21
C GLY A 23 -5.85 -1.89 -12.03
N CYS A 24 -5.92 -1.80 -13.36
CA CYS A 24 -5.17 -2.69 -14.27
C CYS A 24 -3.65 -2.57 -14.08
N ILE A 25 -3.13 -1.33 -13.94
CA ILE A 25 -1.69 -1.08 -13.73
C ILE A 25 -1.25 -1.67 -12.39
N ILE A 26 -1.98 -1.37 -11.30
CA ILE A 26 -1.66 -1.87 -9.95
C ILE A 26 -1.72 -3.40 -9.93
N LEU A 27 -2.78 -3.99 -10.50
CA LEU A 27 -2.95 -5.45 -10.54
C LEU A 27 -1.83 -6.11 -11.36
N GLY A 28 -1.50 -5.58 -12.53
CA GLY A 28 -0.43 -6.09 -13.38
C GLY A 28 0.94 -6.03 -12.69
N PHE A 29 1.26 -4.90 -12.08
CA PHE A 29 2.51 -4.72 -11.33
C PHE A 29 2.58 -5.66 -10.10
N SER A 30 1.47 -5.82 -9.38
CA SER A 30 1.42 -6.68 -8.19
C SER A 30 1.55 -8.16 -8.55
N ILE A 31 0.94 -8.60 -9.66
CA ILE A 31 1.11 -9.96 -10.18
C ILE A 31 2.55 -10.19 -10.64
N TRP A 32 3.15 -9.21 -11.33
CA TRP A 32 4.56 -9.30 -11.73
C TRP A 32 5.46 -9.53 -10.52
N ILE A 33 5.32 -8.72 -9.47
CA ILE A 33 6.05 -8.90 -8.21
C ILE A 33 5.77 -10.27 -7.59
N ARG A 34 4.49 -10.69 -7.55
CA ARG A 34 4.11 -11.97 -6.95
C ARG A 34 4.74 -13.17 -7.65
N VAL A 35 4.82 -13.14 -8.99
CA VAL A 35 5.37 -14.23 -9.81
C VAL A 35 6.90 -14.24 -9.73
N SER A 36 7.54 -13.09 -9.90
CA SER A 36 8.99 -12.95 -9.73
C SER A 36 9.42 -13.39 -8.32
N GLY A 37 8.63 -13.01 -7.32
CA GLY A 37 8.82 -13.42 -5.93
C GLY A 37 8.52 -14.89 -5.64
N ALA A 38 7.50 -15.49 -6.28
CA ALA A 38 7.18 -16.91 -6.14
C ALA A 38 8.30 -17.80 -6.71
N GLN A 39 8.87 -17.39 -7.83
CA GLN A 39 9.93 -18.11 -8.51
C GLN A 39 11.26 -17.98 -7.78
N GLN A 40 11.42 -16.88 -7.04
CA GLN A 40 12.52 -16.74 -6.12
C GLN A 40 12.28 -17.58 -4.86
N GLY A 41 11.02 -17.65 -4.34
CA GLY A 41 10.44 -18.45 -3.22
C GLY A 41 10.10 -17.65 -1.94
N ILE A 42 9.72 -16.38 -2.06
CA ILE A 42 9.48 -15.41 -0.96
C ILE A 42 8.47 -15.87 0.12
N ASP A 43 8.73 -15.49 1.38
CA ASP A 43 7.94 -15.75 2.60
C ASP A 43 6.54 -15.20 2.54
N SER A 44 5.71 -15.80 3.39
CA SER A 44 4.30 -15.46 3.59
C SER A 44 4.01 -13.97 3.90
N SER A 45 4.92 -13.24 4.56
CA SER A 45 4.69 -11.87 5.05
C SER A 45 4.81 -10.79 3.96
N MET A 46 5.87 -10.84 3.14
CA MET A 46 6.02 -9.97 1.97
C MET A 46 4.99 -10.34 0.88
N LEU A 47 4.67 -11.64 0.77
CA LEU A 47 3.52 -12.11 0.01
C LEU A 47 2.22 -11.50 0.52
N ALA A 48 2.02 -11.30 1.83
CA ALA A 48 0.77 -10.75 2.36
C ALA A 48 0.54 -9.31 1.87
N GLY A 49 1.58 -8.47 1.85
CA GLY A 49 1.51 -7.12 1.30
C GLY A 49 1.18 -7.13 -0.20
N VAL A 50 1.89 -7.94 -0.98
CA VAL A 50 1.66 -8.06 -2.42
C VAL A 50 0.27 -8.65 -2.72
N ASN A 51 -0.18 -9.65 -1.97
CA ASN A 51 -1.53 -10.23 -2.09
C ASN A 51 -2.62 -9.21 -1.75
N LEU A 52 -2.38 -8.33 -0.78
CA LEU A 52 -3.28 -7.22 -0.48
C LEU A 52 -3.33 -6.23 -1.64
N LEU A 53 -2.18 -5.87 -2.24
CA LEU A 53 -2.15 -5.02 -3.43
C LEU A 53 -2.88 -5.66 -4.62
N ILE A 54 -2.75 -6.98 -4.82
CA ILE A 54 -3.52 -7.74 -5.82
C ILE A 54 -5.02 -7.60 -5.54
N ALA A 55 -5.45 -7.82 -4.29
CA ALA A 55 -6.86 -7.71 -3.91
C ALA A 55 -7.41 -6.30 -4.14
N VAL A 56 -6.68 -5.28 -3.69
CA VAL A 56 -7.06 -3.86 -3.88
C VAL A 56 -7.11 -3.49 -5.35
N GLY A 57 -6.09 -3.85 -6.14
CA GLY A 57 -6.04 -3.60 -7.58
C GLY A 57 -7.19 -4.27 -8.33
N ALA A 58 -7.52 -5.52 -7.99
CA ALA A 58 -8.65 -6.23 -8.56
C ALA A 58 -10.00 -5.58 -8.21
N ILE A 59 -10.20 -5.16 -6.95
CA ILE A 59 -11.42 -4.46 -6.52
C ILE A 59 -11.58 -3.15 -7.30
N ILE A 60 -10.52 -2.33 -7.37
CA ILE A 60 -10.54 -1.05 -8.11
C ILE A 60 -10.87 -1.29 -9.59
N MET A 61 -10.26 -2.30 -10.21
CA MET A 61 -10.54 -2.67 -11.61
C MET A 61 -12.01 -3.08 -11.79
N ILE A 62 -12.56 -3.95 -10.94
CA ILE A 62 -13.95 -4.40 -11.05
C ILE A 62 -14.92 -3.22 -10.88
N LEU A 63 -14.69 -2.36 -9.89
CA LEU A 63 -15.54 -1.20 -9.63
C LEU A 63 -15.49 -0.19 -10.77
N GLY A 64 -14.30 0.11 -11.27
CA GLY A 64 -14.13 0.97 -12.45
C GLY A 64 -14.86 0.43 -13.68
N PHE A 65 -14.79 -0.90 -13.90
CA PHE A 65 -15.53 -1.54 -15.00
C PHE A 65 -17.05 -1.45 -14.83
N LEU A 66 -17.57 -1.74 -13.63
CA LEU A 66 -19.00 -1.65 -13.32
C LEU A 66 -19.53 -0.22 -13.45
N GLY A 67 -18.79 0.77 -12.94
CA GLY A 67 -19.12 2.18 -13.07
C GLY A 67 -19.16 2.65 -14.54
N CYS A 68 -18.13 2.29 -15.32
CA CYS A 68 -18.07 2.62 -16.75
C CYS A 68 -19.20 1.97 -17.55
N CYS A 69 -19.34 0.65 -17.44
CA CYS A 69 -20.34 -0.10 -18.19
C CYS A 69 -21.77 0.24 -17.76
N GLY A 70 -22.00 0.43 -16.45
CA GLY A 70 -23.28 0.85 -15.91
C GLY A 70 -23.73 2.21 -16.47
N ALA A 71 -22.82 3.18 -16.52
CA ALA A 71 -23.09 4.50 -17.09
C ALA A 71 -23.35 4.43 -18.61
N VAL A 72 -22.47 3.79 -19.39
CA VAL A 72 -22.57 3.76 -20.87
C VAL A 72 -23.76 2.95 -21.36
N LYS A 73 -23.92 1.72 -20.83
CA LYS A 73 -25.00 0.79 -21.23
C LYS A 73 -26.35 1.13 -20.60
N GLU A 74 -26.41 2.14 -19.73
CA GLU A 74 -27.63 2.49 -18.97
C GLU A 74 -28.20 1.26 -18.22
N ASN A 75 -27.32 0.39 -17.71
CA ASN A 75 -27.73 -0.83 -17.03
C ASN A 75 -27.92 -0.59 -15.52
N ARG A 76 -29.18 -0.57 -15.10
CA ARG A 76 -29.58 -0.38 -13.69
C ARG A 76 -28.95 -1.38 -12.74
N CYS A 77 -28.81 -2.65 -13.13
CA CYS A 77 -28.24 -3.68 -12.27
C CYS A 77 -26.75 -3.41 -12.01
N MET A 78 -25.97 -3.06 -13.05
CA MET A 78 -24.55 -2.73 -12.90
C MET A 78 -24.34 -1.47 -12.05
N LEU A 79 -25.18 -0.44 -12.22
CA LEU A 79 -25.13 0.77 -11.39
C LEU A 79 -25.46 0.47 -9.91
N MET A 80 -26.45 -0.39 -9.66
CA MET A 80 -26.80 -0.81 -8.30
C MET A 80 -25.67 -1.62 -7.65
N LEU A 81 -25.04 -2.56 -8.37
CA LEU A 81 -23.89 -3.30 -7.86
C LEU A 81 -22.71 -2.38 -7.53
N PHE A 82 -22.42 -1.42 -8.41
CA PHE A 82 -21.41 -0.39 -8.16
C PHE A 82 -21.74 0.44 -6.90
N PHE A 83 -23.00 0.86 -6.75
CA PHE A 83 -23.46 1.62 -5.58
C PHE A 83 -23.30 0.82 -4.28
N ILE A 84 -23.76 -0.44 -4.26
CA ILE A 84 -23.68 -1.30 -3.07
C ILE A 84 -22.21 -1.51 -2.69
N ALA A 85 -21.34 -1.77 -3.66
CA ALA A 85 -19.93 -2.00 -3.39
C ALA A 85 -19.21 -0.74 -2.87
N LEU A 86 -19.46 0.44 -3.44
CA LEU A 86 -18.94 1.70 -2.89
C LEU A 86 -19.46 1.96 -1.47
N LEU A 87 -20.73 1.67 -1.20
CA LEU A 87 -21.31 1.85 0.13
C LEU A 87 -20.64 0.93 1.16
N LEU A 88 -20.37 -0.31 0.79
CA LEU A 88 -19.65 -1.25 1.66
C LEU A 88 -18.21 -0.78 1.93
N ILE A 89 -17.50 -0.28 0.91
CA ILE A 89 -16.15 0.27 1.10
C ILE A 89 -16.18 1.48 2.04
N LEU A 90 -17.13 2.39 1.86
CA LEU A 90 -17.27 3.55 2.75
C LEU A 90 -17.51 3.13 4.21
N ILE A 91 -18.36 2.12 4.44
CA ILE A 91 -18.59 1.57 5.78
C ILE A 91 -17.31 0.94 6.35
N LEU A 92 -16.59 0.15 5.55
CA LEU A 92 -15.31 -0.43 5.96
C LEU A 92 -14.26 0.63 6.26
N GLN A 93 -14.23 1.72 5.48
CA GLN A 93 -13.31 2.82 5.68
C GLN A 93 -13.58 3.58 6.99
N ILE A 94 -14.86 3.89 7.27
CA ILE A 94 -15.26 4.52 8.53
C ILE A 94 -14.95 3.59 9.70
N THR A 95 -15.31 2.30 9.58
CA THR A 95 -15.08 1.30 10.63
C THR A 95 -13.57 1.14 10.90
N GLY A 96 -12.76 1.02 9.84
CA GLY A 96 -11.31 0.93 9.94
C GLY A 96 -10.68 2.18 10.57
N GLY A 97 -11.17 3.37 10.22
CA GLY A 97 -10.75 4.63 10.83
C GLY A 97 -11.06 4.69 12.32
N VAL A 98 -12.28 4.31 12.73
CA VAL A 98 -12.68 4.27 14.14
C VAL A 98 -11.89 3.23 14.93
N LEU A 99 -11.78 2.00 14.41
CA LEU A 99 -11.01 0.92 15.05
C LEU A 99 -9.53 1.29 15.17
N GLY A 100 -8.94 1.89 14.14
CA GLY A 100 -7.55 2.35 14.15
C GLY A 100 -7.31 3.45 15.19
N ALA A 101 -8.29 4.34 15.39
CA ALA A 101 -8.21 5.38 16.41
C ALA A 101 -8.37 4.83 17.84
N VAL A 102 -9.33 3.92 18.05
CA VAL A 102 -9.64 3.36 19.38
C VAL A 102 -8.58 2.34 19.83
N TYR A 103 -8.14 1.46 18.94
CA TYR A 103 -7.26 0.33 19.25
C TYR A 103 -5.81 0.58 18.83
N LYS A 104 -5.32 1.82 18.97
CA LYS A 104 -3.97 2.23 18.56
C LYS A 104 -2.87 1.30 19.08
N SER A 105 -2.93 0.89 20.35
CA SER A 105 -1.94 -0.02 20.96
C SER A 105 -1.93 -1.41 20.33
N GLN A 106 -3.10 -1.91 19.91
CA GLN A 106 -3.21 -3.20 19.20
C GLN A 106 -2.68 -3.08 17.77
N VAL A 107 -2.94 -1.96 17.10
CA VAL A 107 -2.38 -1.66 15.78
C VAL A 107 -0.85 -1.60 15.84
N GLU A 108 -0.28 -0.93 16.85
CA GLU A 108 1.18 -0.90 17.07
C GLU A 108 1.74 -2.32 17.32
N THR A 109 1.01 -3.17 18.05
CA THR A 109 1.41 -4.56 18.31
C THR A 109 1.38 -5.40 17.03
N ALA A 110 0.32 -5.31 16.24
CA ALA A 110 0.20 -6.00 14.95
C ALA A 110 1.27 -5.54 13.96
N LEU A 111 1.59 -4.24 13.98
CA LEU A 111 2.67 -3.68 13.17
C LEU A 111 4.02 -4.23 13.60
N ASN A 112 4.31 -4.32 14.90
CA ASN A 112 5.55 -4.92 15.40
C ASN A 112 5.69 -6.41 15.02
N LEU A 113 4.61 -7.19 15.06
CA LEU A 113 4.61 -8.58 14.57
C LEU A 113 4.89 -8.68 13.07
N THR A 114 4.36 -7.73 12.29
CA THR A 114 4.62 -7.65 10.85
C THR A 114 6.08 -7.27 10.57
N LEU A 115 6.63 -6.35 11.35
CA LEU A 115 8.03 -5.95 11.28
C LEU A 115 8.95 -7.12 11.67
N SER A 116 8.62 -7.91 12.71
CA SER A 116 9.42 -9.09 13.05
C SER A 116 9.43 -10.13 11.94
N ALA A 117 8.28 -10.42 11.31
CA ALA A 117 8.24 -11.32 10.16
C ALA A 117 9.02 -10.79 8.95
N SER A 118 9.19 -9.46 8.85
CA SER A 118 10.02 -8.82 7.82
C SER A 118 11.52 -8.90 8.17
N VAL A 119 11.88 -8.98 9.46
CA VAL A 119 13.26 -9.27 9.89
C VAL A 119 13.65 -10.70 9.51
N ASP A 120 12.76 -11.67 9.66
CA ASP A 120 13.02 -13.06 9.26
C ASP A 120 13.38 -13.15 7.76
N ALA A 121 12.71 -12.37 6.92
CA ALA A 121 13.03 -12.25 5.49
C ALA A 121 14.42 -11.64 5.21
N LEU A 122 14.92 -10.75 6.08
CA LEU A 122 16.28 -10.19 5.96
C LEU A 122 17.36 -11.21 6.38
N GLN A 123 17.07 -12.06 7.35
CA GLN A 123 17.98 -13.11 7.82
C GLN A 123 18.01 -14.33 6.90
N SER A 124 16.97 -14.52 6.09
CA SER A 124 16.89 -15.67 5.21
C SER A 124 18.04 -15.70 4.20
N THR A 125 18.70 -16.84 4.10
CA THR A 125 19.82 -17.08 3.18
C THR A 125 19.37 -17.70 1.86
N THR A 126 18.08 -17.98 1.70
CA THR A 126 17.50 -18.48 0.45
C THR A 126 17.51 -17.37 -0.61
N GLY A 127 17.65 -17.76 -1.88
CA GLY A 127 17.66 -16.81 -3.01
C GLY A 127 16.35 -16.03 -3.17
N GLU A 128 15.33 -16.47 -2.44
CA GLU A 128 13.97 -15.98 -2.33
C GLU A 128 13.88 -14.48 -2.08
N TYR A 129 14.68 -13.98 -1.14
CA TYR A 129 14.54 -12.61 -0.65
C TYR A 129 15.57 -11.65 -1.25
N LYS A 130 16.37 -12.07 -2.23
CA LYS A 130 17.47 -11.25 -2.73
C LYS A 130 16.99 -9.91 -3.28
N GLU A 131 15.95 -9.91 -4.11
CA GLU A 131 15.38 -8.68 -4.67
C GLU A 131 14.85 -7.75 -3.57
N TYR A 132 14.15 -8.30 -2.57
CA TYR A 132 13.71 -7.56 -1.40
C TYR A 132 14.88 -6.97 -0.59
N GLN A 133 15.91 -7.78 -0.34
CA GLN A 133 17.10 -7.38 0.41
C GLN A 133 17.89 -6.28 -0.32
N GLU A 134 17.95 -6.32 -1.66
CA GLU A 134 18.59 -5.29 -2.48
C GLU A 134 17.80 -3.97 -2.46
N GLU A 135 16.47 -4.02 -2.62
CA GLU A 135 15.61 -2.84 -2.51
C GLU A 135 15.61 -2.27 -1.09
N PHE A 136 15.60 -3.13 -0.07
CA PHE A 136 15.69 -2.70 1.32
C PHE A 136 17.03 -2.03 1.61
N GLN A 137 18.14 -2.52 1.04
CA GLN A 137 19.43 -1.82 1.13
C GLN A 137 19.41 -0.42 0.52
N LYS A 138 18.71 -0.21 -0.60
CA LYS A 138 18.53 1.14 -1.18
C LYS A 138 17.76 2.03 -0.21
N LEU A 139 16.69 1.51 0.38
CA LEU A 139 15.89 2.22 1.39
C LEU A 139 16.74 2.60 2.61
N GLN A 140 17.59 1.69 3.09
CA GLN A 140 18.51 1.95 4.21
C GLN A 140 19.48 3.09 3.91
N ARG A 141 20.07 3.10 2.70
CA ARG A 141 20.98 4.18 2.27
C ARG A 141 20.27 5.52 2.14
N MET A 142 19.10 5.53 1.50
CA MET A 142 18.29 6.75 1.34
C MET A 142 17.87 7.35 2.68
N ASN A 143 17.58 6.52 3.68
CA ASN A 143 17.05 6.96 4.98
C ASN A 143 18.07 6.93 6.12
N GLN A 144 19.35 6.69 5.80
CA GLN A 144 20.46 6.69 6.78
C GLN A 144 20.16 5.86 8.03
N CYS A 145 19.67 4.63 7.81
CA CYS A 145 19.28 3.70 8.87
C CYS A 145 19.82 2.29 8.58
N CYS A 146 19.89 1.43 9.61
CA CYS A 146 20.37 0.06 9.46
C CYS A 146 19.47 -0.95 10.17
N GLY A 147 19.23 -2.10 9.54
CA GLY A 147 18.24 -3.08 10.02
C GLY A 147 16.82 -2.53 10.09
N LEU A 148 15.90 -3.32 10.62
CA LEU A 148 14.50 -2.94 10.76
C LEU A 148 14.13 -2.69 12.23
N LEU A 149 14.45 -3.59 13.14
CA LEU A 149 14.16 -3.51 14.57
C LEU A 149 15.42 -3.41 15.43
N ASN A 150 16.41 -4.29 15.23
CA ASN A 150 17.59 -4.44 16.09
C ASN A 150 18.89 -3.99 15.41
N GLY A 151 18.82 -3.14 14.39
CA GLY A 151 20.00 -2.65 13.69
C GLY A 151 20.63 -3.70 12.77
N ALA A 152 21.95 -3.63 12.57
CA ALA A 152 22.69 -4.60 11.75
C ALA A 152 22.49 -6.07 12.15
N LYS A 153 22.07 -6.36 13.38
CA LYS A 153 21.78 -7.73 13.84
C LYS A 153 20.63 -8.39 13.07
N ASP A 154 19.71 -7.60 12.54
CA ASP A 154 18.56 -8.11 11.78
C ASP A 154 18.98 -8.78 10.47
N TRP A 155 20.23 -8.60 10.02
CA TRP A 155 20.76 -9.25 8.82
C TRP A 155 21.39 -10.62 9.10
N GLY A 156 21.63 -10.98 10.37
CA GLY A 156 22.25 -12.25 10.74
C GLY A 156 23.53 -12.54 9.93
N GLU A 157 23.59 -13.72 9.31
CA GLU A 157 24.71 -14.15 8.47
C GLU A 157 24.82 -13.38 7.13
N ASN A 158 23.72 -12.77 6.67
CA ASN A 158 23.71 -12.03 5.40
C ASN A 158 24.48 -10.71 5.47
N PHE A 159 24.72 -10.19 6.68
CA PHE A 159 25.31 -8.88 6.89
C PHE A 159 26.62 -8.66 6.12
N ASN A 160 27.51 -9.66 6.11
CA ASN A 160 28.78 -9.59 5.39
C ASN A 160 28.75 -10.34 4.04
N LYS A 161 27.76 -11.20 3.82
CA LYS A 161 27.68 -12.10 2.66
C LYS A 161 27.06 -11.41 1.45
N LEU A 162 26.06 -10.57 1.68
CA LEU A 162 25.25 -10.00 0.61
C LEU A 162 25.84 -8.69 0.07
N SER A 163 26.43 -7.87 0.93
CA SER A 163 27.04 -6.60 0.53
C SER A 163 28.13 -6.20 1.52
N PRO A 164 29.37 -5.91 1.06
CA PRO A 164 30.44 -5.46 1.95
C PRO A 164 30.16 -4.07 2.54
N ASN A 165 29.29 -3.27 1.90
CA ASN A 165 29.00 -1.89 2.28
C ASN A 165 27.56 -1.77 2.83
N MET A 166 27.08 -2.82 3.50
CA MET A 166 25.73 -2.84 4.08
C MET A 166 25.63 -1.83 5.21
N CYS A 167 24.61 -0.95 5.14
CA CYS A 167 24.38 0.12 6.11
C CYS A 167 25.57 1.07 6.36
N GLU A 168 26.53 1.14 5.43
CA GLU A 168 27.76 1.90 5.64
C GLU A 168 27.45 3.38 5.91
N CYS A 169 28.00 3.90 7.01
CA CYS A 169 27.90 5.31 7.36
C CYS A 169 28.98 6.07 6.60
N GLU A 170 28.60 7.05 5.78
CA GLU A 170 29.56 7.84 4.97
C GLU A 170 30.46 8.75 5.80
N LEU A 171 30.22 8.87 7.11
CA LEU A 171 30.99 9.70 8.02
C LEU A 171 32.12 8.89 8.66
N GLU A 172 33.38 9.25 8.37
CA GLU A 172 34.58 8.70 9.03
C GLU A 172 34.72 9.16 10.50
N ASN A 173 33.94 10.16 10.93
CA ASN A 173 34.06 10.76 12.26
C ASN A 173 33.16 10.05 13.31
N PRO A 174 33.76 9.40 14.35
CA PRO A 174 33.03 8.71 15.42
C PRO A 174 32.27 9.63 16.39
N SER A 175 32.34 10.95 16.19
CA SER A 175 31.72 11.97 17.05
C SER A 175 30.29 12.34 16.64
N SER A 176 29.73 11.71 15.61
CA SER A 176 28.34 11.95 15.20
C SER A 176 27.39 10.99 15.93
N ASP A 177 26.28 11.51 16.46
CA ASP A 177 25.23 10.71 17.13
C ASP A 177 24.52 9.69 16.21
N ILE A 178 24.96 9.62 14.94
CA ILE A 178 24.29 8.97 13.82
C ILE A 178 24.94 7.64 13.44
N CYS A 179 26.26 7.48 13.68
CA CYS A 179 27.02 6.28 13.33
C CYS A 179 27.44 5.48 14.58
N ILE A 180 27.58 4.17 14.44
CA ILE A 180 28.18 3.28 15.45
C ILE A 180 29.19 2.34 14.81
N LYS A 181 30.19 1.91 15.58
CA LYS A 181 31.15 0.91 15.11
C LYS A 181 30.57 -0.49 15.30
N TYR A 182 30.45 -1.25 14.21
CA TYR A 182 29.97 -2.64 14.19
C TYR A 182 30.86 -3.46 13.26
N ASN A 183 31.38 -4.59 13.73
CA ASN A 183 32.26 -5.49 12.98
C ASN A 183 33.42 -4.76 12.24
N ASN A 184 34.13 -3.87 12.95
CA ASN A 184 35.21 -3.01 12.44
C ASN A 184 34.82 -1.99 11.35
N ARG A 185 33.53 -1.74 11.10
CA ARG A 185 33.03 -0.72 10.17
C ARG A 185 32.12 0.28 10.89
N TYR A 186 31.94 1.46 10.30
CA TYR A 186 30.95 2.44 10.77
C TYR A 186 29.64 2.22 10.02
N ILE A 187 28.56 2.03 10.77
CA ILE A 187 27.20 1.84 10.24
C ILE A 187 26.24 2.84 10.85
N TYR A 188 25.10 3.06 10.18
CA TYR A 188 24.02 3.85 10.76
C TYR A 188 23.49 3.23 12.06
N LYS A 189 23.36 4.06 13.09
CA LYS A 189 22.94 3.67 14.45
C LYS A 189 21.45 3.33 14.54
N LYS A 190 20.62 4.08 13.83
CA LYS A 190 19.16 4.02 13.97
C LYS A 190 18.57 2.84 13.19
N PRO A 191 17.66 2.06 13.79
CA PRO A 191 16.90 1.05 13.06
C PRO A 191 15.91 1.71 12.09
N CYS A 192 15.73 1.13 10.90
CA CYS A 192 14.82 1.71 9.91
C CYS A 192 13.36 1.65 10.34
N GLY A 193 12.97 0.71 11.21
CA GLY A 193 11.62 0.67 11.76
C GLY A 193 11.28 1.93 12.57
N GLU A 194 12.24 2.48 13.33
CA GLU A 194 12.04 3.76 14.01
C GLU A 194 11.90 4.92 13.02
N VAL A 195 12.70 4.93 11.94
CA VAL A 195 12.61 5.94 10.89
C VAL A 195 11.26 5.87 10.18
N ILE A 196 10.81 4.67 9.78
CA ILE A 196 9.50 4.43 9.16
C ILE A 196 8.37 4.87 10.10
N MET A 197 8.43 4.50 11.37
CA MET A 197 7.42 4.91 12.36
C MET A 197 7.38 6.42 12.55
N LYS A 198 8.54 7.08 12.52
CA LYS A 198 8.63 8.53 12.59
C LYS A 198 8.02 9.17 11.34
N GLU A 199 8.36 8.68 10.16
CA GLU A 199 7.78 9.13 8.88
C GLU A 199 6.26 8.96 8.87
N ILE A 200 5.73 7.83 9.36
CA ILE A 200 4.27 7.63 9.46
C ILE A 200 3.64 8.66 10.40
N LYS A 201 4.27 8.95 11.54
CA LYS A 201 3.76 9.95 12.51
C LYS A 201 3.80 11.36 11.93
N ASP A 202 4.88 11.72 11.27
CA ASP A 202 5.08 13.05 10.68
C ASP A 202 4.13 13.27 9.49
N ASN A 203 3.84 12.22 8.71
CA ASN A 203 2.93 12.26 7.57
C ASN A 203 1.49 11.83 7.90
N LEU A 204 1.14 11.66 9.18
CA LEU A 204 -0.18 11.17 9.60
C LEU A 204 -1.31 12.09 9.10
N VAL A 205 -1.07 13.40 9.08
CA VAL A 205 -2.01 14.39 8.54
C VAL A 205 -2.29 14.15 7.04
N ILE A 206 -1.25 13.83 6.27
CA ILE A 206 -1.38 13.54 4.84
C ILE A 206 -2.19 12.25 4.63
N ILE A 207 -1.90 11.20 5.41
CA ILE A 207 -2.63 9.93 5.35
C ILE A 207 -4.12 10.13 5.66
N MET A 208 -4.43 10.90 6.72
CA MET A 208 -5.82 11.28 7.03
C MET A 208 -6.46 12.08 5.89
N GLY A 209 -5.70 12.99 5.27
CA GLY A 209 -6.15 13.76 4.11
C GLY A 209 -6.50 12.88 2.91
N ILE A 210 -5.66 11.89 2.58
CA ILE A 210 -5.90 10.93 1.51
C ILE A 210 -7.17 10.11 1.81
N ALA A 211 -7.30 9.59 3.03
CA ALA A 211 -8.48 8.85 3.44
C ALA A 211 -9.76 9.71 3.32
N PHE A 212 -9.73 10.93 3.81
CA PHE A 212 -10.87 11.85 3.68
C PHE A 212 -11.20 12.14 2.20
N GLY A 213 -10.19 12.38 1.36
CA GLY A 213 -10.37 12.59 -0.07
C GLY A 213 -11.02 11.39 -0.77
N LEU A 214 -10.61 10.17 -0.42
CA LEU A 214 -11.24 8.93 -0.92
C LEU A 214 -12.72 8.86 -0.51
N ALA A 215 -13.05 9.16 0.74
CA ALA A 215 -14.45 9.13 1.21
C ALA A 215 -15.32 10.15 0.46
N VAL A 216 -14.81 11.36 0.17
CA VAL A 216 -15.52 12.36 -0.63
C VAL A 216 -15.76 11.86 -2.05
N VAL A 217 -14.74 11.27 -2.68
CA VAL A 217 -14.85 10.67 -4.01
C VAL A 217 -15.90 9.55 -4.04
N GLU A 218 -15.93 8.68 -3.04
CA GLU A 218 -16.92 7.61 -2.92
C GLU A 218 -18.34 8.15 -2.79
N ILE A 219 -18.56 9.17 -1.94
CA ILE A 219 -19.85 9.83 -1.79
C ILE A 219 -20.34 10.42 -3.12
N LEU A 220 -19.46 11.08 -3.87
CA LEU A 220 -19.79 11.58 -5.21
C LEU A 220 -20.18 10.44 -6.16
N GLY A 221 -19.44 9.33 -6.12
CA GLY A 221 -19.76 8.12 -6.89
C GLY A 221 -21.13 7.53 -6.54
N LEU A 222 -21.48 7.48 -5.25
CA LEU A 222 -22.79 7.03 -4.76
C LEU A 222 -23.92 7.93 -5.25
N VAL A 223 -23.75 9.26 -5.13
CA VAL A 223 -24.74 10.24 -5.59
C VAL A 223 -24.94 10.11 -7.10
N PHE A 224 -23.87 10.10 -7.89
CA PHE A 224 -23.96 10.00 -9.34
C PHE A 224 -24.57 8.67 -9.80
N SER A 225 -24.20 7.55 -9.17
CA SER A 225 -24.78 6.25 -9.48
C SER A 225 -26.29 6.24 -9.22
N MET A 226 -26.75 6.75 -8.07
CA MET A 226 -28.17 6.78 -7.72
C MET A 226 -28.96 7.75 -8.61
N CYS A 227 -28.41 8.93 -8.91
CA CYS A 227 -29.02 9.87 -9.84
C CYS A 227 -29.21 9.25 -11.23
N LEU A 228 -28.19 8.59 -11.78
CA LEU A 228 -28.29 7.91 -13.08
C LEU A 228 -29.25 6.72 -13.02
N TYR A 229 -29.21 5.92 -11.96
CA TYR A 229 -30.15 4.82 -11.74
C TYR A 229 -31.61 5.31 -11.79
N CYS A 230 -31.93 6.40 -11.08
CA CYS A 230 -33.26 7.00 -11.09
C CYS A 230 -33.63 7.63 -12.44
N GLN A 231 -32.69 8.25 -13.16
CA GLN A 231 -32.96 8.83 -14.48
C GLN A 231 -33.26 7.74 -15.52
N ILE A 232 -32.47 6.68 -15.55
CA ILE A 232 -32.73 5.47 -16.37
C ILE A 232 -34.04 4.83 -15.92
N GLY A 233 -34.33 4.89 -14.61
CA GLY A 233 -35.61 4.61 -13.92
C GLY A 233 -36.86 5.10 -14.64
N ARG A 234 -36.80 6.35 -15.05
CA ARG A 234 -37.93 7.17 -15.50
C ARG A 234 -38.03 7.26 -17.03
N LYS A 235 -37.06 6.69 -17.74
CA LYS A 235 -37.06 6.50 -19.19
C LYS A 235 -37.91 5.28 -19.52
#